data_AF-A0A8C6WDC8-F1
#
_entry.id   AF-A0A8C6WDC8-F1
#
_cell.length_a   1.000
_cell.length_b   1.000
_cell.length_c   1.000
_cell.angle_alpha   90.00
_cell.angle_beta   90.00
_cell.angle_gamma   90.00
#
_symmetry.space_group_name_H-M   'P 1'
#
loop_
_entity.id
_entity.type
_entity.pdbx_description
1 polymer ?
#
loop_
_entity_poly.entity_id
_entity_poly.type
_entity_poly.pdbx_seq_one_letter_code
_entity_poly.pdbx_strand_id
1 'polypeptide(L)' 'INSVAGVLKLYFRGLENPLFPKERFNDLISCIRIDNLYERALHIRKLLLTLPRSILIVMRYLFAFLNQ' A
#
# COMPACT_ATOMS: atom_id res chain seq x y z
N ILE A 1 5.56 6.76 -21.28
CA ILE A 1 5.53 6.65 -19.80
C ILE A 1 4.11 6.82 -19.23
N ASN A 2 3.40 7.90 -19.55
CA ASN A 2 2.04 8.15 -19.04
C ASN A 2 1.00 7.06 -19.40
N SER A 3 1.15 6.41 -20.55
CA SER A 3 0.30 5.30 -20.99
C SER A 3 0.42 4.05 -20.11
N VAL A 4 1.65 3.65 -19.76
CA VAL A 4 1.92 2.46 -18.93
C VAL A 4 1.41 2.64 -17.50
N ALA A 5 1.63 3.82 -16.91
CA ALA A 5 1.07 4.15 -15.60
C ALA A 5 -0.47 4.16 -15.60
N GLY A 6 -1.09 4.55 -16.71
CA GLY A 6 -2.55 4.47 -16.90
C GLY A 6 -3.07 3.04 -16.87
N VAL A 7 -2.44 2.13 -17.63
CA VAL A 7 -2.80 0.71 -17.67
C VAL A 7 -2.61 0.04 -16.31
N LEU A 8 -1.50 0.32 -15.62
CA LEU A 8 -1.25 -0.22 -14.27
C LEU A 8 -2.32 0.22 -13.26
N LYS A 9 -2.74 1.48 -13.31
CA LYS A 9 -3.84 2.01 -12.49
C LYS A 9 -5.17 1.32 -12.81
N LEU A 10 -5.48 1.10 -14.10
CA LEU A 10 -6.70 0.40 -14.52
C LEU A 10 -6.71 -1.05 -14.06
N TYR A 11 -5.57 -1.75 -14.18
CA TYR A 11 -5.42 -3.12 -13.72
C TYR A 11 -5.77 -3.25 -12.23
N PHE A 12 -5.18 -2.42 -11.36
CA PHE A 12 -5.49 -2.46 -9.92
C PHE A 12 -6.94 -2.11 -9.59
N ARG A 13 -7.57 -1.23 -10.37
CA ARG A 13 -9.00 -0.89 -10.21
C ARG A 13 -9.94 -2.01 -10.66
N GLY A 14 -9.50 -2.83 -11.62
CA GLY A 14 -10.31 -3.93 -12.18
C GLY A 14 -10.20 -5.25 -11.43
N LEU A 15 -9.38 -5.35 -10.38
CA LEU A 15 -9.29 -6.55 -9.56
C LEU A 15 -10.61 -6.76 -8.78
N GLU A 16 -11.15 -7.99 -8.82
CA GLU A 16 -12.33 -8.36 -8.02
C GLU A 16 -12.11 -8.10 -6.52
N ASN A 17 -10.89 -8.39 -6.05
CA ASN A 17 -10.44 -8.06 -4.70
C ASN A 17 -9.44 -6.90 -4.78
N PRO A 18 -9.67 -5.80 -4.03
CA PRO A 18 -8.75 -4.68 -4.04
C PRO A 18 -7.37 -5.12 -3.54
N LEU A 19 -6.32 -4.56 -4.13
CA LEU A 19 -4.94 -4.84 -3.75
C LEU A 19 -4.69 -4.58 -2.24
N PHE A 20 -5.38 -3.59 -1.69
CA PHE A 20 -5.38 -3.29 -0.26
C PHE A 20 -6.68 -3.78 0.37
N PRO A 21 -6.60 -4.66 1.38
CA PRO A 21 -7.79 -5.10 2.11
C PRO A 21 -8.48 -3.90 2.76
N LYS A 22 -9.80 -3.79 2.57
CA LYS A 22 -10.58 -2.67 3.11
C LYS A 22 -10.54 -2.64 4.64
N GLU A 23 -10.44 -3.81 5.27
CA GLU A 23 -10.38 -3.93 6.73
C GLU A 23 -9.14 -3.23 7.31
N ARG A 24 -8.03 -3.20 6.57
CA ARG A 24 -6.76 -2.57 7.00
C ARG A 24 -6.66 -1.10 6.66
N PHE A 25 -7.60 -0.57 5.89
CA PHE A 25 -7.60 0.83 5.50
C PHE A 25 -7.73 1.75 6.72
N ASN A 26 -8.69 1.46 7.61
CA ASN A 26 -8.87 2.25 8.82
C ASN A 26 -7.66 2.18 9.76
N ASP A 27 -7.02 1.01 9.87
CA ASP A 27 -5.79 0.82 10.65
C ASP A 27 -4.62 1.66 10.06
N LEU A 28 -4.52 1.78 8.73
CA LEU A 28 -3.54 2.65 8.08
C LEU A 28 -3.83 4.14 8.34
N ILE A 29 -5.11 4.54 8.27
CA ILE A 29 -5.51 5.92 8.54
C ILE A 29 -5.26 6.32 10.00
N SER A 30 -5.43 5.40 10.96
CA SER A 30 -5.14 5.69 12.36
C SER A 30 -3.66 6.01 12.58
N CYS A 31 -2.75 5.37 11.84
CA CYS A 31 -1.31 5.66 11.91
C CYS A 31 -0.97 7.11 11.55
N ILE A 32 -1.77 7.78 10.71
CA ILE A 32 -1.55 9.19 10.33
C ILE A 32 -1.63 10.13 11.55
N ARG A 33 -2.41 9.74 12.57
CA ARG A 33 -2.58 10.52 13.81
C ARG A 33 -1.39 10.40 14.78
N ILE A 34 -0.42 9.53 14.51
CA ILE A 34 0.79 9.37 15.33
C ILE A 34 1.80 10.44 14.90
N ASP A 35 2.05 11.46 15.71
CA ASP A 35 2.95 12.57 15.34
C ASP A 35 4.41 12.14 15.18
N ASN A 36 4.87 11.23 16.04
CA ASN A 36 6.24 10.73 15.97
C ASN A 36 6.43 9.84 14.72
N LEU A 37 7.27 10.30 13.79
CA LEU A 37 7.52 9.61 12.52
C LEU A 37 8.11 8.20 12.70
N TYR A 38 8.95 8.00 13.71
CA TYR A 38 9.56 6.70 13.98
C TYR A 38 8.53 5.70 14.51
N GLU A 39 7.70 6.11 15.48
CA GLU A 39 6.61 5.27 16.00
C GLU A 39 5.56 4.98 14.92
N ARG A 40 5.26 5.98 14.08
CA ARG A 40 4.37 5.84 12.92
C ARG A 40 4.91 4.77 11.97
N ALA A 41 6.20 4.83 11.62
CA ALA A 41 6.83 3.85 10.74
C ALA A 41 6.82 2.43 11.34
N LEU A 42 7.05 2.29 12.65
CA LEU A 42 6.95 1.00 13.34
C LEU A 42 5.52 0.42 13.32
N HIS A 43 4.50 1.25 13.54
CA HIS A 43 3.09 0.82 13.46
C HIS A 43 2.70 0.40 12.04
N ILE A 44 3.06 1.20 11.04
CA ILE A 44 2.84 0.86 9.63
C ILE A 44 3.52 -0.47 9.31
N ARG A 45 4.78 -0.66 9.72
CA ARG A 45 5.50 -1.93 9.51
C ARG A 45 4.76 -3.11 10.14
N LYS A 46 4.29 -3.00 11.38
CA LYS A 46 3.51 -4.06 12.05
C LYS A 46 2.25 -4.41 11.26
N LEU A 47 1.53 -3.39 10.77
CA LEU A 47 0.31 -3.60 10.00
C LEU A 47 0.59 -4.29 8.65
N LEU A 48 1.63 -3.83 7.94
CA LEU A 48 2.05 -4.45 6.68
C LEU A 48 2.42 -5.92 6.84
N LEU A 49 3.07 -6.29 7.95
CA LEU A 49 3.43 -7.69 8.23
C LEU A 49 2.21 -8.61 8.41
N THR A 50 1.00 -8.07 8.61
CA THR A 50 -0.26 -8.86 8.64
C THR A 50 -0.85 -9.13 7.26
N LEU A 51 -0.34 -8.48 6.21
CA LEU A 51 -0.83 -8.64 4.85
C LEU A 51 -0.24 -9.88 4.16
N PRO A 52 -0.98 -10.49 3.21
CA PRO A 52 -0.44 -11.52 2.33
C PRO A 52 0.87 -11.11 1.65
N ARG A 53 1.80 -12.07 1.53
CA ARG A 53 3.12 -11.84 0.91
C ARG A 53 3.02 -11.29 -0.52
N SER A 54 2.01 -11.71 -1.29
CA SER A 54 1.75 -11.20 -2.64
C SER A 54 1.51 -9.70 -2.66
N ILE A 55 0.70 -9.19 -1.73
CA ILE A 55 0.40 -7.75 -1.60
C ILE A 55 1.67 -6.98 -1.24
N LEU A 56 2.48 -7.49 -0.30
CA LEU A 56 3.75 -6.87 0.07
C LEU A 56 4.73 -6.75 -1.10
N ILE A 57 4.81 -7.79 -1.94
CA ILE A 57 5.67 -7.77 -3.13
C ILE A 57 5.18 -6.71 -4.11
N VAL A 58 3.87 -6.66 -4.40
CA VAL A 58 3.30 -5.66 -5.32
C VAL A 58 3.52 -4.25 -4.78
N MET A 59 3.24 -3.99 -3.50
CA MET A 59 3.48 -2.67 -2.88
C MET A 59 4.94 -2.25 -2.98
N ARG A 60 5.89 -3.17 -2.73
CA ARG A 60 7.33 -2.88 -2.84
C ARG A 60 7.70 -2.39 -4.24
N TYR A 61 7.27 -3.09 -5.27
CA TYR A 61 7.56 -2.71 -6.66
C TYR A 61 6.80 -1.44 -7.07
N LEU A 62 5.55 -1.29 -6.65
CA LEU A 62 4.73 -0.11 -6.92
C LEU A 62 5.38 1.15 -6.32
N PHE A 63 5.77 1.12 -5.05
CA PHE A 63 6.40 2.27 -4.41
C PHE A 63 7.81 2.53 -4.93
N ALA A 64 8.59 1.49 -5.25
CA ALA A 64 9.87 1.67 -5.91
C ALA A 64 9.72 2.36 -7.27
N PHE A 65 8.70 1.99 -8.04
CA PHE A 65 8.37 2.63 -9.32
C PHE A 65 7.91 4.08 -9.16
N LEU A 66 7.13 4.40 -8.11
CA LEU A 66 6.63 5.76 -7.86
C LEU A 66 7.67 6.71 -7.25
N ASN A 67 8.74 6.16 -6.66
CA ASN A 67 9.83 6.92 -6.04
C ASN A 67 11.04 7.12 -6.98
N GLN A 68 10.87 6.81 -8.26
CA GLN A 68 11.80 7.20 -9.33
C GLN A 68 11.28 8.45 -10.05
#